data_AF-A0A848XX42-F1
#
_entry.id   AF-A0A848XX42-F1
#
_cell.length_a   1.000
_cell.length_b   1.000
_cell.length_c   1.000
_cell.angle_alpha   90.00
_cell.angle_beta   90.00
_cell.angle_gamma   90.00
#
_symmetry.space_group_name_H-M   'P 1'
#
loop_
_entity.id
_entity.type
_entity.pdbx_description
1 polymer ?
#
loop_
_entity_poly.entity_id
_entity_poly.type
_entity_poly.pdbx_seq_one_letter_code
_entity_poly.pdbx_strand_id
1 'polypeptide(L)'
;MTAFTFDPTHVHHVEAGHPERPERLAAIRARLETDGLWDEMARLPTPEASREALERVHAPAYLDLLEDVAVAGGARLDPDT
;
A
#
# COMPACT_ATOMS: atom_id res chain seq x y z
N MET A 1 -11.39 -19.50 9.21
CA MET A 1 -10.50 -18.48 9.82
C MET A 1 -10.20 -17.46 8.75
N THR A 2 -10.62 -16.22 8.95
CA THR A 2 -10.35 -15.12 8.03
C THR A 2 -9.23 -14.28 8.62
N ALA A 3 -8.33 -13.81 7.77
CA ALA A 3 -7.20 -13.00 8.17
C ALA A 3 -7.08 -11.74 7.30
N PHE A 4 -6.47 -10.69 7.86
CA PHE A 4 -6.17 -9.46 7.15
C PHE A 4 -4.77 -8.97 7.48
N THR A 5 -4.25 -8.07 6.66
CA THR A 5 -2.99 -7.37 6.90
C THR A 5 -3.22 -5.87 6.78
N PHE A 6 -2.48 -5.09 7.56
CA PHE A 6 -2.61 -3.63 7.60
C PHE A 6 -1.30 -3.05 8.09
N ASP A 7 -0.67 -2.22 7.26
CA ASP A 7 0.47 -1.42 7.66
C ASP A 7 0.03 0.05 7.79
N PRO A 8 0.18 0.68 8.97
CA PRO A 8 -0.19 2.07 9.19
C PRO A 8 0.66 3.06 8.37
N THR A 9 1.81 2.66 7.83
CA THR A 9 2.68 3.53 7.01
C THR A 9 2.12 3.78 5.61
N HIS A 10 1.19 2.97 5.11
CA HIS A 10 0.56 3.19 3.80
C HIS A 10 -0.14 4.56 3.67
N VAL A 11 -0.48 5.20 4.80
CA VAL A 11 -1.05 6.56 4.81
C VAL A 11 -0.07 7.63 4.30
N HIS A 12 1.22 7.31 4.19
CA HIS A 12 2.24 8.20 3.64
C HIS A 12 2.23 8.25 2.11
N HIS A 13 1.60 7.28 1.44
CA HIS A 13 1.38 7.34 0.00
C HIS A 13 0.20 8.26 -0.29
N VAL A 14 0.48 9.53 -0.62
CA VAL A 14 -0.56 10.56 -0.80
C VAL A 14 -0.16 11.59 -1.85
N GLU A 15 -1.10 11.90 -2.74
CA GLU A 15 -1.06 13.07 -3.62
C GLU A 15 -2.27 13.96 -3.34
N ALA A 16 -2.03 15.26 -3.11
CA ALA A 16 -3.09 16.21 -2.80
C ALA A 16 -4.08 16.35 -3.96
N GLY A 17 -5.37 16.08 -3.67
CA GLY A 17 -6.45 16.16 -4.65
C GLY A 17 -6.68 14.88 -5.46
N HIS A 18 -5.83 13.85 -5.29
CA HIS A 18 -6.02 12.56 -5.94
C HIS A 18 -7.11 11.73 -5.23
N PRO A 19 -7.94 10.95 -5.96
CA PRO A 19 -8.94 10.06 -5.36
C PRO A 19 -8.33 8.86 -4.61
N GLU A 20 -7.12 8.43 -4.98
CA GLU A 20 -6.29 7.51 -4.18
C GLU A 20 -5.74 8.30 -2.98
N ARG A 21 -6.31 8.08 -1.80
CA ARG A 21 -6.04 8.88 -0.60
C ARG A 21 -6.14 8.06 0.69
N PRO A 22 -5.43 8.44 1.77
CA PRO A 22 -5.39 7.70 3.03
C PRO A 22 -6.76 7.44 3.68
N GLU A 23 -7.74 8.31 3.45
CA GLU A 23 -9.10 8.20 3.99
C GLU A 23 -9.80 6.91 3.53
N ARG A 24 -9.38 6.31 2.41
CA ARG A 24 -9.89 5.01 1.95
C ARG A 24 -9.60 3.92 2.98
N LEU A 25 -8.36 3.87 3.50
CA LEU A 25 -7.96 2.92 4.53
C LEU A 25 -8.61 3.24 5.87
N ALA A 26 -8.69 4.53 6.23
CA ALA A 26 -9.33 4.97 7.47
C ALA A 26 -10.82 4.57 7.51
N ALA A 27 -11.55 4.74 6.41
CA ALA A 27 -12.96 4.36 6.32
C ALA A 27 -13.18 2.84 6.46
N ILE A 28 -12.34 2.02 5.81
CA ILE A 28 -12.39 0.57 5.93
C ILE A 28 -12.11 0.14 7.37
N ARG A 29 -11.03 0.67 7.98
CA ARG A 29 -10.67 0.37 9.37
C ARG A 29 -11.80 0.73 10.34
N ALA A 30 -12.34 1.95 10.25
CA ALA A 30 -13.42 2.40 11.13
C ALA A 30 -14.67 1.50 11.02
N ARG A 31 -14.97 1.02 9.81
CA ARG A 31 -16.07 0.07 9.61
C ARG A 31 -15.78 -1.30 10.23
N LEU A 32 -14.58 -1.83 10.05
CA LEU A 32 -14.17 -3.09 10.66
C LEU A 32 -14.16 -3.02 12.20
N GLU A 33 -13.76 -1.88 12.77
CA GLU A 33 -13.82 -1.63 14.21
C GLU A 33 -15.27 -1.54 14.71
N THR A 34 -16.15 -0.83 13.98
CA THR A 34 -17.57 -0.71 14.33
C THR A 34 -18.30 -2.05 14.33
N ASP A 35 -17.97 -2.92 13.37
CA ASP A 35 -18.57 -4.25 13.23
C ASP A 35 -17.91 -5.30 14.15
N GLY A 36 -16.87 -4.93 14.93
CA GLY A 36 -16.11 -5.84 15.79
C GLY A 36 -15.14 -6.79 15.07
N LEU A 37 -15.13 -6.76 13.73
CA LEU A 37 -14.32 -7.63 12.88
C LEU A 37 -12.82 -7.36 12.97
N TRP A 38 -12.43 -6.13 13.32
CA TRP A 38 -11.04 -5.74 13.47
C TRP A 38 -10.29 -6.56 14.53
N ASP A 39 -11.00 -6.95 15.59
CA ASP A 39 -10.48 -7.75 16.71
C ASP A 39 -10.81 -9.24 16.55
N GLU A 40 -11.89 -9.59 15.85
CA GLU A 40 -12.27 -10.99 15.58
C GLU A 40 -11.32 -11.68 14.59
N MET A 41 -10.92 -10.98 13.52
CA MET A 41 -10.11 -11.56 12.46
C MET A 41 -8.62 -11.62 12.83
N ALA A 42 -7.93 -12.63 12.33
CA ALA A 42 -6.49 -12.75 12.55
C ALA A 42 -5.72 -11.67 11.77
N ARG A 43 -4.86 -10.91 12.46
CA ARG A 43 -3.95 -9.96 11.80
C ARG A 43 -2.63 -10.64 11.45
N LEU A 44 -2.26 -10.57 10.18
CA LEU A 44 -0.98 -11.05 9.66
C LEU A 44 0.01 -9.89 9.45
N PRO A 45 1.33 -10.14 9.62
CA PRO A 45 2.35 -9.16 9.25
C PRO A 45 2.25 -8.73 7.78
N THR A 46 2.65 -7.48 7.50
CA THR A 46 2.77 -6.91 6.15
C THR A 46 4.26 -6.75 5.80
N PRO A 47 5.00 -7.81 5.49
CA PRO A 47 6.41 -7.66 5.13
C PRO A 47 6.53 -6.96 3.76
N GLU A 48 7.60 -6.19 3.58
CA GLU A 48 7.98 -5.69 2.27
C GLU A 48 8.20 -6.86 1.29
N ALA A 49 7.72 -6.69 0.06
CA ALA A 49 7.95 -7.68 -0.98
C ALA A 49 9.44 -7.71 -1.36
N SER A 50 10.02 -8.92 -1.43
CA SER A 50 11.41 -9.04 -1.86
C SER A 50 11.57 -8.68 -3.34
N ARG A 51 12.74 -8.15 -3.71
CA ARG A 51 13.09 -7.88 -5.11
C ARG A 51 12.85 -9.10 -6.01
N GLU A 52 13.30 -10.28 -5.57
CA GLU A 52 13.09 -11.54 -6.29
C GLU A 52 11.59 -11.83 -6.51
N ALA A 53 10.72 -11.54 -5.53
CA ALA A 53 9.30 -11.76 -5.69
C ALA A 53 8.66 -10.80 -6.71
N LEU A 54 9.08 -9.54 -6.72
CA LEU A 54 8.62 -8.54 -7.68
C LEU A 54 9.05 -8.89 -9.12
N GLU A 55 10.29 -9.37 -9.29
CA GLU A 55 10.84 -9.75 -10.60
C GLU A 55 10.18 -10.98 -11.25
N ARG A 56 9.37 -11.74 -10.49
CA ARG A 56 8.56 -12.82 -11.08
C ARG A 56 7.47 -12.29 -12.02
N VAL A 57 7.13 -11.00 -11.91
CA VAL A 57 6.08 -10.34 -12.71
C VAL A 57 6.63 -9.13 -13.47
N HIS A 58 7.46 -8.33 -12.81
CA HIS A 58 7.95 -7.06 -13.35
C HIS A 58 9.37 -7.19 -13.93
N ALA A 59 9.63 -6.46 -15.00
CA ALA A 59 10.99 -6.37 -15.54
C ALA A 59 11.91 -5.64 -14.55
N PRO A 60 13.17 -6.10 -14.35
CA PRO A 60 14.11 -5.45 -13.45
C PRO A 60 14.26 -3.94 -13.68
N ALA A 61 14.36 -3.51 -14.94
CA ALA A 61 14.50 -2.10 -15.31
C ALA A 61 13.31 -1.22 -14.88
N TYR A 62 12.10 -1.78 -14.76
CA TYR A 62 10.95 -1.05 -14.26
C TYR A 62 11.02 -0.85 -12.75
N LEU A 63 11.50 -1.87 -12.03
CA LEU A 63 11.69 -1.78 -10.57
C LEU A 63 12.81 -0.78 -10.23
N ASP A 64 13.89 -0.78 -11.01
CA ASP A 64 14.99 0.19 -10.86
C ASP A 64 14.48 1.64 -11.08
N LEU A 65 13.64 1.86 -12.10
CA LEU A 65 13.01 3.16 -12.34
C LEU A 65 12.16 3.63 -11.14
N LEU A 66 11.35 2.74 -10.55
CA LEU A 66 10.52 3.07 -9.40
C LEU A 66 11.36 3.42 -8.16
N GLU A 67 12.48 2.70 -7.95
CA GLU A 67 13.40 2.97 -6.85
C GLU A 67 14.07 4.34 -7.01
N ASP A 68 14.55 4.67 -8.21
CA ASP A 68 15.12 5.98 -8.53
C ASP A 68 14.11 7.12 -8.30
N VAL A 69 12.87 6.94 -8.74
CA VAL A 69 11.78 7.90 -8.52
C VAL A 69 11.50 8.10 -7.04
N ALA A 70 11.43 7.01 -6.26
CA ALA A 70 11.17 7.08 -4.82
C ALA A 70 12.29 7.83 -4.07
N VAL A 71 13.56 7.54 -4.39
CA VAL A 71 14.72 8.23 -3.80
C VAL A 71 14.75 9.72 -4.16
N ALA A 72 14.26 10.09 -5.34
CA ALA A 72 14.15 11.49 -5.77
C ALA A 72 13.00 12.26 -5.08
N GLY A 73 12.18 11.60 -4.25
CA GLY A 73 11.04 12.19 -3.55
C GLY A 73 9.70 12.02 -4.27
N GLY A 74 9.64 11.12 -5.26
CA GLY A 74 8.44 10.82 -6.04
C GLY A 74 8.35 11.60 -7.36
N ALA A 75 7.55 11.08 -8.28
CA ALA A 75 7.23 11.69 -9.56
C ALA A 75 5.88 11.14 -10.04
N ARG A 76 5.21 11.88 -10.93
CA ARG A 76 4.09 11.32 -11.69
C ARG A 76 4.63 10.37 -12.75
N LEU A 77 4.21 9.12 -12.69
CA LEU A 77 4.57 8.10 -13.68
C LEU A 77 3.72 8.25 -14.94
N ASP A 78 2.47 8.67 -14.76
CA ASP A 78 1.51 8.97 -15.82
C ASP A 78 0.47 10.02 -15.34
N PRO A 79 -0.61 10.34 -16.09
CA PRO A 79 -1.57 11.37 -15.68
C PRO A 79 -2.34 11.08 -14.37
N ASP A 80 -2.47 9.82 -13.97
CA ASP A 80 -3.28 9.37 -12.83
C ASP A 80 -2.53 8.46 -11.83
N THR A 81 -1.20 8.39 -11.93
CA THR A 81 -0.28 7.63 -11.05
C THR A 81 0.93 8.43 -10.63
#